data_AF-A0A0G4LP74-F1
#
_entry.id   AF-A0A0G4LP74-F1
#
_cell.length_a   1.000
_cell.length_b   1.000
_cell.length_c   1.000
_cell.angle_alpha   90.00
_cell.angle_beta   90.00
_cell.angle_gamma   90.00
#
_symmetry.space_group_name_H-M   'P 1'
#
loop_
_entity.id
_entity.type
_entity.pdbx_description
1 polymer ?
#
loop_
_entity_poly.entity_id
_entity_poly.type
_entity_poly.pdbx_seq_one_letter_code
_entity_poly.pdbx_strand_id
1 'polypeptide(L)'
;MRGSPMGVGTLEEMIDDDHAIVSSTTGPEYYVSIMSFVDKDLLEPGTSVLLHHKSVSIVGVLTDDTDPLVSVMKLDKAPTESYADIGGLETQIQEVRERFKTMEAAALRLQKESKGYLDSLRAMTASQMRIAETIDAFYGDSGARDGVSRSYKQAVEDLDAETIKSLDGPYQCVSP
;
A
#
# COMPACT_ATOMS: atom_id res chain seq x y z
N MET A 1 -6.91 -65.28 11.83
CA MET A 1 -7.76 -64.65 12.85
C MET A 1 -7.08 -63.37 13.32
N ARG A 2 -7.52 -62.20 12.83
CA ARG A 2 -7.10 -60.89 13.38
C ARG A 2 -8.09 -60.52 14.48
N GLY A 3 -7.90 -61.08 15.68
CA GLY A 3 -8.66 -60.71 16.86
C GLY A 3 -8.01 -59.49 17.50
N SER A 4 -8.78 -58.43 17.74
CA SER A 4 -8.39 -57.23 18.49
C SER A 4 -7.64 -57.54 19.80
N PRO A 5 -6.81 -56.65 20.38
CA PRO A 5 -6.38 -55.31 19.96
C PRO A 5 -4.94 -55.30 19.38
N MET A 6 -4.65 -54.30 18.55
CA MET A 6 -3.32 -54.07 17.97
C MET A 6 -2.69 -52.87 18.67
N GLY A 7 -1.44 -53.02 19.12
CA GLY A 7 -0.63 -51.92 19.61
C GLY A 7 0.02 -51.18 18.44
N VAL A 8 0.30 -49.90 18.62
CA VAL A 8 1.11 -49.12 17.68
C VAL A 8 2.53 -49.06 18.24
N GLY A 9 3.52 -49.24 17.38
CA GLY A 9 4.92 -49.04 17.69
C GLY A 9 5.66 -48.46 16.48
N THR A 10 6.90 -48.08 16.69
CA THR A 10 7.79 -47.56 15.66
C THR A 10 8.86 -48.60 15.36
N LEU A 11 9.15 -48.81 14.07
CA LEU A 11 10.25 -49.67 13.65
C LEU A 11 11.56 -48.89 13.83
N GLU A 12 12.51 -49.40 14.62
CA GLU A 12 13.82 -48.75 14.80
C GLU A 12 14.83 -49.29 13.79
N GLU A 13 15.00 -50.62 13.79
CA GLU A 13 16.04 -51.28 12.99
C GLU A 13 15.55 -52.65 12.53
N MET A 14 15.85 -52.99 11.28
CA MET A 14 15.62 -54.33 10.73
C MET A 14 16.94 -55.12 10.82
N ILE A 15 16.92 -56.23 11.57
CA ILE A 15 18.12 -57.05 11.78
C ILE A 15 18.27 -58.06 10.65
N ASP A 16 17.17 -58.74 10.31
CA ASP A 16 17.13 -59.71 9.23
C ASP A 16 15.75 -59.72 8.56
N ASP A 17 15.57 -60.64 7.62
CA ASP A 17 14.35 -60.79 6.83
C ASP A 17 13.11 -61.20 7.66
N ASP A 18 13.28 -61.80 8.84
CA ASP A 18 12.21 -62.35 9.67
C ASP A 18 12.15 -61.72 11.08
N HIS A 19 13.09 -60.84 11.44
CA HIS A 19 13.24 -60.22 12.75
C HIS A 19 13.60 -58.74 12.65
N ALA A 20 12.94 -57.95 13.50
CA ALA A 20 13.20 -56.52 13.62
C ALA A 20 13.12 -56.06 15.08
N ILE A 21 13.71 -54.90 15.34
CA ILE A 21 13.60 -54.18 16.60
C ILE A 21 12.48 -53.16 16.46
N VAL A 22 11.53 -53.21 17.39
CA VAL A 22 10.43 -52.25 17.46
C VAL A 22 10.44 -51.55 18.82
N SER A 23 10.24 -50.24 18.80
CA SER A 23 10.01 -49.43 20.00
C SER A 23 8.50 -49.31 20.22
N SER A 24 8.01 -49.85 21.33
CA SER A 24 6.61 -49.66 21.72
C SER A 24 6.42 -48.27 22.33
N THR A 25 5.23 -47.67 22.22
CA THR A 25 4.90 -46.38 22.85
C THR A 25 5.16 -46.36 24.36
N THR A 26 5.21 -47.54 25.00
CA THR A 26 5.53 -47.70 26.43
C THR A 26 7.02 -47.69 26.76
N GLY A 27 7.92 -47.54 25.78
CA GLY A 27 9.35 -47.27 25.97
C GLY A 27 10.35 -48.43 25.86
N PRO A 28 10.02 -49.72 26.10
CA PRO A 28 10.98 -50.79 25.88
C PRO A 28 11.08 -51.18 24.40
N GLU A 29 12.31 -51.46 23.97
CA GLU A 29 12.64 -52.06 22.67
C GLU A 29 12.42 -53.57 22.74
N TYR A 30 11.74 -54.12 21.74
CA TYR A 30 11.48 -55.56 21.63
C TYR A 30 12.10 -56.11 20.36
N TYR A 31 12.78 -57.25 20.51
CA TYR A 31 13.17 -58.11 19.39
C TYR A 31 11.96 -58.97 19.00
N VAL A 32 11.42 -58.73 17.80
CA VAL A 32 10.14 -59.31 17.38
C VAL A 32 10.24 -59.92 16.00
N SER A 33 9.43 -60.95 15.76
CA SER A 33 9.34 -61.60 14.45
C SER A 33 8.33 -60.90 13.52
N ILE A 34 8.69 -60.85 12.24
CA ILE A 34 7.87 -60.34 11.14
C ILE A 34 6.97 -61.47 10.65
N MET A 35 5.67 -61.21 10.52
CA MET A 35 4.76 -62.22 9.96
C MET A 35 4.87 -62.26 8.43
N SER A 36 4.84 -63.46 7.84
CA SER A 36 5.10 -63.70 6.40
C SER A 36 4.11 -63.04 5.42
N PHE A 37 3.04 -62.43 5.90
CA PHE A 37 2.07 -61.70 5.07
C PHE A 37 2.30 -60.18 5.06
N VAL A 38 3.31 -59.69 5.80
CA VAL A 38 3.73 -58.30 5.78
C VAL A 38 4.71 -58.11 4.62
N ASP A 39 4.51 -57.04 3.85
CA ASP A 39 5.38 -56.69 2.74
C ASP A 39 6.67 -56.04 3.26
N LYS A 40 7.82 -56.62 2.91
CA LYS A 40 9.13 -56.18 3.40
C LYS A 40 9.59 -54.89 2.70
N ASP A 41 9.08 -54.64 1.51
CA ASP A 41 9.45 -53.45 0.73
C ASP A 41 8.84 -52.16 1.32
N LEU A 42 7.82 -52.28 2.19
CA LEU A 42 7.16 -51.16 2.87
C LEU A 42 7.69 -50.91 4.29
N LEU A 43 8.63 -51.74 4.78
CA LEU A 43 9.19 -51.63 6.12
C LEU A 43 10.46 -50.80 6.09
N GLU A 44 10.32 -49.49 6.31
CA GLU A 44 11.46 -48.58 6.48
C GLU A 44 11.65 -48.21 7.97
N PRO A 45 12.90 -48.06 8.44
CA PRO A 45 13.20 -47.51 9.76
C PRO A 45 12.46 -46.18 9.97
N GLY A 46 11.77 -46.05 11.10
CA GLY A 46 10.96 -44.88 11.45
C GLY A 46 9.49 -44.96 11.04
N THR A 47 9.08 -45.95 10.24
CA THR A 47 7.66 -46.15 9.91
C THR A 47 6.87 -46.69 11.10
N SER A 48 5.62 -46.25 11.24
CA SER A 48 4.71 -46.77 12.25
C SER A 48 4.24 -48.18 11.88
N VAL A 49 4.41 -49.14 12.79
CA VAL A 49 4.02 -50.55 12.60
C VAL A 49 2.96 -50.98 13.61
N LEU A 50 2.13 -51.93 13.19
CA LEU A 50 1.11 -52.53 14.02
C LEU A 50 1.65 -53.80 14.68
N LEU A 51 1.59 -53.82 16.01
CA LEU A 51 2.09 -54.89 16.86
C LEU A 51 0.93 -55.68 17.47
N HIS A 52 1.12 -56.98 17.65
CA HIS A 52 0.16 -57.81 18.37
C HIS A 52 0.34 -57.71 19.89
N HIS A 53 -0.73 -57.49 20.66
CA HIS A 53 -0.63 -57.20 22.11
C HIS A 53 -0.08 -58.35 22.99
N LYS A 54 -0.07 -59.61 22.50
CA LYS A 54 0.42 -60.76 23.29
C LYS A 54 1.83 -61.22 22.90
N SER A 55 2.17 -61.14 21.62
CA SER A 55 3.42 -61.68 21.07
C SER A 55 4.34 -60.60 20.51
N VAL A 56 3.89 -59.34 20.52
CA VAL A 56 4.58 -58.15 19.98
C VAL A 56 5.06 -58.36 18.53
N SER A 57 4.47 -59.29 17.79
CA SER A 57 4.83 -59.58 16.40
C SER A 57 4.30 -58.50 15.45
N ILE A 58 5.01 -58.24 14.36
CA ILE A 58 4.59 -57.24 13.34
C ILE A 58 3.46 -57.83 12.50
N VAL A 59 2.28 -57.20 12.56
CA VAL A 59 1.06 -57.62 11.86
C VAL A 59 0.78 -56.72 10.64
N GLY A 60 1.49 -55.62 10.47
CA GLY A 60 1.36 -54.78 9.29
C GLY A 60 1.98 -53.41 9.49
N VAL A 61 2.16 -52.70 8.40
CA VAL A 61 2.58 -51.30 8.38
C VAL A 61 1.36 -50.40 8.51
N LEU A 62 1.48 -49.35 9.32
CA LEU A 62 0.54 -48.24 9.33
C LEU A 62 1.06 -47.23 8.31
N THR A 63 0.30 -46.99 7.24
CA THR A 63 0.64 -45.95 6.27
C THR A 63 0.68 -44.60 6.98
N ASP A 64 1.73 -43.81 6.71
CA ASP A 64 1.99 -42.52 7.35
C ASP A 64 0.71 -41.76 7.70
N ASP A 65 0.63 -41.34 8.97
CA ASP A 65 -0.27 -40.28 9.40
C ASP A 65 0.05 -39.08 8.51
N THR A 66 -0.67 -38.93 7.41
CA THR A 66 -0.65 -37.68 6.67
C THR A 66 -1.19 -36.64 7.64
N ASP A 67 -0.27 -35.83 8.15
CA ASP A 67 -0.57 -34.75 9.08
C ASP A 67 -1.81 -33.99 8.57
N PRO A 68 -2.85 -33.81 9.38
CA PRO A 68 -4.02 -33.04 8.98
C PRO A 68 -3.66 -31.65 8.46
N LEU A 69 -2.50 -31.07 8.82
CA LEU A 69 -1.96 -29.85 8.21
C LEU A 69 -1.53 -30.01 6.75
N VAL A 70 -0.95 -31.14 6.36
CA VAL A 70 -0.51 -31.42 4.98
C VAL A 70 -1.71 -31.75 4.09
N SER A 71 -2.79 -32.30 4.65
CA SER A 71 -4.05 -32.44 3.92
C SER A 71 -4.69 -31.09 3.57
N VAL A 72 -4.37 -30.01 4.29
CA VAL A 72 -4.78 -28.63 3.93
C VAL A 72 -3.96 -28.07 2.77
N MET A 73 -2.75 -28.60 2.55
CA MET A 73 -1.88 -28.22 1.43
C MET A 73 -2.17 -28.97 0.13
N LYS A 74 -3.04 -30.00 0.13
CA LYS A 74 -3.55 -30.60 -1.11
C LYS A 74 -4.50 -29.58 -1.77
N LEU A 75 -3.95 -28.90 -2.78
CA LEU A 75 -4.62 -27.87 -3.55
C LEU A 75 -5.72 -28.48 -4.44
N ASP A 76 -6.93 -28.67 -3.90
CA ASP A 76 -8.06 -29.27 -4.63
C ASP A 76 -8.66 -28.35 -5.71
N LYS A 77 -8.33 -27.04 -5.71
CA LYS A 77 -8.78 -26.09 -6.71
C LYS A 77 -7.65 -25.16 -7.11
N ALA A 78 -7.39 -25.08 -8.42
CA ALA A 78 -6.52 -24.06 -8.98
C ALA A 78 -7.04 -22.67 -8.58
N PRO A 79 -6.19 -21.74 -8.12
CA PRO A 79 -6.60 -20.38 -7.83
C PRO A 79 -7.15 -19.72 -9.10
N THR A 80 -8.36 -19.18 -9.03
CA THR A 80 -9.04 -18.52 -10.15
C THR A 80 -8.57 -17.09 -10.39
N GLU A 81 -7.73 -16.56 -9.48
CA GLU A 81 -7.21 -15.19 -9.53
C GLU A 81 -6.11 -15.11 -10.60
N SER A 82 -6.32 -14.28 -11.60
CA SER A 82 -5.36 -14.02 -12.67
C SER A 82 -4.39 -12.93 -12.24
N TYR A 83 -3.18 -12.88 -12.82
CA TYR A 83 -2.24 -11.77 -12.61
C TYR A 83 -2.83 -10.39 -12.97
N ALA A 84 -3.91 -10.36 -13.76
CA ALA A 84 -4.68 -9.16 -14.06
C ALA A 84 -5.45 -8.59 -12.84
N ASP A 85 -5.81 -9.42 -11.86
CA ASP A 85 -6.56 -9.03 -10.66
C ASP A 85 -5.63 -8.47 -9.56
N ILE A 86 -4.35 -8.87 -9.58
CA ILE A 86 -3.31 -8.41 -8.65
C ILE A 86 -2.69 -7.08 -9.12
N GLY A 87 -2.68 -6.83 -10.44
CA GLY A 87 -2.17 -5.63 -11.10
C GLY A 87 -3.19 -4.48 -11.23
N GLY A 88 -4.06 -4.27 -10.24
CA GLY A 88 -5.26 -3.43 -10.35
C GLY A 88 -5.12 -1.93 -10.04
N LEU A 89 -3.91 -1.36 -10.04
CA LEU A 89 -3.70 0.07 -9.71
C LEU A 89 -3.95 1.03 -10.89
N GLU A 90 -4.24 0.52 -12.09
CA GLU A 90 -4.54 1.34 -13.28
C GLU A 90 -5.66 2.37 -13.02
N THR A 91 -6.74 1.95 -12.33
CA THR A 91 -7.87 2.82 -12.01
C THR A 91 -7.45 3.95 -11.07
N GLN A 92 -6.67 3.63 -10.04
CA GLN A 92 -6.19 4.63 -9.07
C GLN A 92 -5.19 5.60 -9.71
N ILE A 93 -4.34 5.12 -10.61
CA ILE A 93 -3.42 5.96 -11.39
C ILE A 93 -4.22 6.90 -12.31
N GLN A 94 -5.26 6.41 -12.97
CA GLN A 94 -6.11 7.22 -13.84
C GLN A 94 -6.88 8.29 -13.04
N GLU A 95 -7.46 7.93 -11.90
CA GLU A 95 -8.15 8.88 -11.01
C GLU A 95 -7.22 10.00 -10.52
N VAL A 96 -5.99 9.65 -10.11
CA VAL A 96 -5.01 10.65 -9.66
C VAL A 96 -4.61 11.57 -10.81
N ARG A 97 -4.42 11.04 -12.03
CA ARG A 97 -4.10 11.85 -13.21
C ARG A 97 -5.23 12.82 -13.57
N GLU A 98 -6.49 12.39 -13.51
CA GLU A 98 -7.63 13.25 -13.78
C GLU A 98 -7.80 14.34 -12.71
N ARG A 99 -7.62 14.00 -11.43
CA ARG A 99 -7.60 14.97 -10.33
C ARG A 99 -6.47 15.98 -10.48
N PHE A 100 -5.28 15.54 -10.87
CA PHE A 100 -4.16 16.44 -11.12
C PHE A 100 -4.47 17.41 -12.28
N LYS A 101 -4.98 16.90 -13.40
CA LYS A 101 -5.32 17.72 -14.57
C LYS A 101 -6.40 18.76 -14.28
N THR A 102 -7.42 18.38 -13.52
CA THR A 102 -8.48 19.32 -13.10
C THR A 102 -7.96 20.38 -12.13
N MET A 103 -7.10 19.99 -11.19
CA MET A 103 -6.43 20.92 -10.28
C MET A 103 -5.52 21.90 -11.03
N GLU A 104 -4.71 21.42 -11.97
CA GLU A 104 -3.83 22.25 -12.81
C GLU A 104 -4.64 23.26 -13.62
N ALA A 105 -5.73 22.84 -14.25
CA ALA A 105 -6.62 23.73 -14.99
C ALA A 105 -7.26 24.79 -14.09
N ALA A 106 -7.64 24.44 -12.86
CA ALA A 106 -8.18 25.38 -11.88
C ALA A 106 -7.11 26.39 -11.42
N ALA A 107 -5.88 25.94 -11.15
CA ALA A 107 -4.77 26.79 -10.75
C ALA A 107 -4.41 27.81 -11.84
N LEU A 108 -4.32 27.36 -13.11
CA LEU A 108 -4.06 28.24 -14.25
C LEU A 108 -5.17 29.27 -14.46
N ARG A 109 -6.44 28.89 -14.26
CA ARG A 109 -7.58 29.82 -14.33
C ARG A 109 -7.49 30.87 -13.24
N LEU A 110 -7.26 30.45 -12.00
CA LEU A 110 -7.13 31.36 -10.87
C LEU A 110 -5.98 32.35 -11.10
N GLN A 111 -4.82 31.86 -11.56
CA GLN A 111 -3.68 32.71 -11.89
C GLN A 111 -4.02 33.75 -12.97
N LYS A 112 -4.77 33.36 -14.02
CA LYS A 112 -5.22 34.27 -15.06
C LYS A 112 -6.18 35.34 -14.52
N GLU A 113 -7.10 34.96 -13.64
CA GLU A 113 -8.00 35.90 -12.98
C GLU A 113 -7.24 36.87 -12.09
N SER A 114 -6.34 36.38 -11.23
CA SER A 114 -5.48 37.22 -10.38
C SER A 114 -4.66 38.23 -11.20
N LYS A 115 -4.11 37.82 -12.35
CA LYS A 115 -3.44 38.73 -13.27
C LYS A 115 -4.40 39.77 -13.87
N GLY A 116 -5.61 39.36 -14.26
CA GLY A 116 -6.66 40.28 -14.73
C GLY A 116 -7.07 41.31 -13.66
N TYR A 117 -7.15 40.90 -12.39
CA TYR A 117 -7.38 41.82 -11.27
C TYR A 117 -6.22 42.82 -11.11
N LEU A 118 -4.97 42.37 -11.21
CA LEU A 118 -3.79 43.25 -11.16
C LEU A 118 -3.83 44.32 -12.26
N ASP A 119 -4.12 43.91 -13.49
CA ASP A 119 -4.20 44.85 -14.63
C ASP A 119 -5.35 45.86 -14.44
N SER A 120 -6.47 45.42 -13.86
CA SER A 120 -7.60 46.29 -13.51
C SER A 120 -7.23 47.30 -12.42
N LEU A 121 -6.48 46.88 -11.39
CA LEU A 121 -6.00 47.78 -10.33
C LEU A 121 -5.06 48.85 -10.88
N ARG A 122 -4.12 48.48 -11.76
CA ARG A 122 -3.24 49.45 -12.45
C ARG A 122 -4.02 50.45 -13.30
N ALA A 123 -5.05 50.00 -14.02
CA ALA A 123 -5.92 50.89 -14.79
C ALA A 123 -6.72 51.85 -13.88
N MET A 124 -7.12 51.38 -12.69
CA MET A 124 -7.81 52.19 -11.70
C MET A 124 -6.90 53.27 -11.11
N THR A 125 -5.70 52.94 -10.66
CA THR A 125 -4.76 53.92 -10.07
C THR A 125 -4.33 54.96 -11.09
N ALA A 126 -4.05 54.55 -12.34
CA ALA A 126 -3.80 55.49 -13.44
C ALA A 126 -4.97 56.44 -13.71
N SER A 127 -6.21 55.98 -13.49
CA SER A 127 -7.40 56.85 -13.60
C SER A 127 -7.52 57.81 -12.41
N GLN A 128 -7.22 57.35 -11.19
CA GLN A 128 -7.17 58.19 -10.00
C GLN A 128 -6.10 59.28 -10.10
N MET A 129 -4.93 58.95 -10.66
CA MET A 129 -3.86 59.91 -10.94
C MET A 129 -4.34 61.02 -11.89
N ARG A 130 -4.99 60.65 -13.01
CA ARG A 130 -5.57 61.64 -13.95
C ARG A 130 -6.63 62.51 -13.29
N ILE A 131 -7.47 61.95 -12.41
CA ILE A 131 -8.47 62.73 -11.66
C ILE A 131 -7.77 63.71 -10.72
N ALA A 132 -6.74 63.27 -9.98
CA ALA A 132 -5.99 64.11 -9.06
C ALA A 132 -5.25 65.25 -9.79
N GLU A 133 -4.63 64.97 -10.94
CA GLU A 133 -4.02 65.98 -11.82
C GLU A 133 -5.05 67.00 -12.30
N THR A 134 -6.24 66.54 -12.69
CA THR A 134 -7.31 67.43 -13.13
C THR A 134 -7.78 68.33 -11.98
N ILE A 135 -7.97 67.79 -10.77
CA ILE A 135 -8.36 68.56 -9.58
C ILE A 135 -7.27 69.59 -9.21
N ASP A 136 -6.00 69.20 -9.28
CA ASP A 136 -4.87 70.10 -9.06
C ASP A 136 -4.80 71.20 -10.13
N ALA A 137 -5.12 70.90 -11.40
CA ALA A 137 -5.19 71.91 -12.45
C ALA A 137 -6.31 72.95 -12.22
N PHE A 138 -7.48 72.55 -11.72
CA PHE A 138 -8.60 73.47 -11.44
C PHE A 138 -8.42 74.29 -10.16
N TYR A 139 -7.88 73.66 -9.11
CA TYR A 139 -7.88 74.22 -7.75
C TYR A 139 -6.47 74.55 -7.21
N GLY A 140 -5.40 74.10 -7.87
CA GLY A 140 -4.01 74.31 -7.45
C GLY A 140 -3.42 75.66 -7.82
N ASP A 141 -3.95 76.32 -8.87
CA ASP A 141 -3.57 77.69 -9.27
C ASP A 141 -4.52 78.76 -8.68
N SER A 142 -5.74 78.35 -8.35
CA SER A 142 -6.78 79.17 -7.74
C SER A 142 -6.58 79.39 -6.23
N GLY A 143 -5.38 79.80 -5.80
CA GLY A 143 -5.12 80.55 -4.56
C GLY A 143 -5.77 80.09 -3.23
N ALA A 144 -6.25 78.85 -3.10
CA ALA A 144 -6.77 78.33 -1.85
C ALA A 144 -5.57 78.17 -0.90
N ARG A 145 -5.49 79.05 0.10
CA ARG A 145 -4.35 79.23 1.02
C ARG A 145 -3.84 77.96 1.71
N ASP A 146 -4.60 76.87 1.67
CA ASP A 146 -4.29 75.63 2.39
C ASP A 146 -3.63 74.52 1.54
N GLY A 147 -3.46 74.69 0.23
CA GLY A 147 -2.73 73.70 -0.58
C GLY A 147 -3.35 72.29 -0.61
N VAL A 148 -4.63 72.16 -0.24
CA VAL A 148 -5.35 70.89 -0.07
C VAL A 148 -5.31 70.05 -1.34
N SER A 149 -5.47 70.66 -2.51
CA SER A 149 -5.41 69.95 -3.80
C SER A 149 -4.04 69.31 -4.07
N ARG A 150 -2.95 69.98 -3.69
CA ARG A 150 -1.59 69.41 -3.79
C ARG A 150 -1.38 68.29 -2.79
N SER A 151 -1.90 68.42 -1.56
CA SER A 151 -1.83 67.32 -0.58
C SER A 151 -2.62 66.09 -1.01
N TYR A 152 -3.76 66.28 -1.67
CA TYR A 152 -4.55 65.19 -2.23
C TYR A 152 -3.81 64.50 -3.38
N LYS A 153 -3.22 65.28 -4.30
CA LYS A 153 -2.39 64.74 -5.38
C LYS A 153 -1.20 63.94 -4.85
N GLN A 154 -0.47 64.47 -3.86
CA GLN A 154 0.63 63.78 -3.22
C GLN A 154 0.17 62.45 -2.59
N ALA A 155 -0.96 62.44 -1.88
CA ALA A 155 -1.49 61.22 -1.29
C ALA A 155 -1.89 60.16 -2.34
N VAL A 156 -2.39 60.58 -3.51
CA VAL A 156 -2.71 59.67 -4.63
C VAL A 156 -1.44 59.15 -5.31
N GLU A 157 -0.41 59.98 -5.47
CA GLU A 157 0.90 59.56 -5.99
C GLU A 157 1.60 58.56 -5.05
N ASP A 158 1.56 58.82 -3.73
CA ASP A 158 2.10 57.91 -2.72
C ASP A 158 1.33 56.56 -2.72
N LEU A 159 0.00 56.61 -2.87
CA LEU A 159 -0.83 55.41 -3.00
C LEU A 159 -0.51 54.61 -4.26
N ASP A 160 -0.33 55.24 -5.42
CA ASP A 160 0.06 54.56 -6.65
C ASP A 160 1.44 53.90 -6.52
N ALA A 161 2.41 54.61 -5.94
CA ALA A 161 3.75 54.09 -5.69
C ALA A 161 3.75 52.89 -4.72
N GLU A 162 2.96 52.95 -3.65
CA GLU A 162 2.80 51.84 -2.70
C GLU A 162 2.09 50.64 -3.33
N THR A 163 1.08 50.90 -4.17
CA THR A 163 0.32 49.88 -4.90
C THR A 163 1.22 49.13 -5.89
N ILE A 164 2.02 49.86 -6.69
CA ILE A 164 3.00 49.27 -7.61
C ILE A 164 4.03 48.44 -6.84
N LYS A 165 4.58 48.97 -5.74
CA LYS A 165 5.62 48.29 -4.95
C LYS A 165 5.13 47.01 -4.28
N SER A 166 3.91 47.03 -3.75
CA SER A 166 3.31 45.89 -3.03
C SER A 166 2.80 44.81 -3.98
N LEU A 167 2.32 45.18 -5.17
CA LEU A 167 1.75 44.25 -6.13
C LEU A 167 2.77 43.71 -7.14
N ASP A 168 3.85 44.43 -7.47
CA ASP A 168 4.81 43.93 -8.46
C ASP A 168 5.71 42.80 -7.92
N GLY A 169 6.04 42.83 -6.63
CA GLY A 169 6.91 41.82 -6.00
C GLY A 169 6.40 40.38 -6.11
N PRO A 170 5.15 40.08 -5.73
CA PRO A 170 4.59 38.72 -5.80
C PRO A 170 4.29 38.24 -7.24
N TYR A 171 4.02 39.16 -8.17
CA TYR A 171 3.56 38.81 -9.52
C TYR A 171 4.67 38.85 -10.60
N GLN A 172 5.86 39.38 -10.30
CA GLN A 172 7.04 39.32 -11.18
C GLN A 172 7.67 37.91 -11.26
N CYS A 173 7.50 37.08 -10.23
CA CYS A 173 8.12 35.75 -10.14
C CYS A 173 7.56 34.69 -11.12
N VAL A 174 6.60 35.04 -11.99
CA VAL A 174 5.88 34.08 -12.84
C VAL A 174 5.84 34.52 -14.32
N SER A 175 6.94 35.11 -14.78
CA SER A 175 7.19 35.21 -16.23
C SER A 175 7.95 33.96 -16.67
N PRO A 176 7.56 33.29 -17.78
CA PRO A 176 8.31 32.15 -18.30
C PRO A 176 9.73 32.52 -18.74
#